data_AF-I4DK61-F1
#
_entry.id   AF-I4DK61-F1
#
_cell.length_a   1.000
_cell.length_b   1.000
_cell.length_c   1.000
_cell.angle_alpha   90.00
_cell.angle_beta   90.00
_cell.angle_gamma   90.00
#
_symmetry.space_group_name_H-M   'P 1'
#
loop_
_entity.id
_entity.type
_entity.pdbx_description
1 polymer ?
#
loop_
_entity_poly.entity_id
_entity_poly.type
_entity_poly.pdbx_seq_one_letter_code
_entity_poly.pdbx_strand_id
1 'polypeptide(L)'
;MTFLGVVGKVITRVMDAQAQYAAALAGGLFELPSQQSMLRTWLDHVRSLRTKNLKIIDVNIVGDDMDYYFANLTCEAGVVRAPPVLKAMRDFNAVNRLEDLLNYRDYDYQILDDCTYDRKYNPRPEDTCYIDI
;
A
#
# COMPACT_ATOMS: atom_id res chain seq x y z
N MET A 1 21.42 -7.41 -0.63
CA MET A 1 20.67 -6.95 0.56
C MET A 1 19.42 -6.25 0.06
N THR A 2 18.25 -6.58 0.61
CA THR A 2 16.95 -5.99 0.30
C THR A 2 16.30 -5.48 1.58
N PHE A 3 15.36 -4.54 1.46
CA PHE A 3 14.62 -3.98 2.60
C PHE A 3 13.11 -4.12 2.36
N LEU A 4 12.36 -4.41 3.41
CA LEU A 4 10.91 -4.58 3.40
C LEU A 4 10.27 -3.53 4.30
N GLY A 5 9.09 -3.01 3.92
CA GLY A 5 8.31 -2.11 4.77
C GLY A 5 8.86 -0.70 4.94
N VAL A 6 9.86 -0.30 4.16
CA VAL A 6 10.43 1.08 4.18
C VAL A 6 9.44 2.11 3.60
N VAL A 7 8.48 1.64 2.80
CA VAL A 7 7.48 2.48 2.13
C VAL A 7 6.41 3.02 3.08
N GLY A 8 5.96 4.25 2.82
CA GLY A 8 4.93 4.94 3.59
C GLY A 8 3.62 5.14 2.82
N LYS A 9 2.53 5.33 3.58
CA LYS A 9 1.15 5.55 3.07
C LYS A 9 0.66 4.42 2.14
N VAL A 10 0.86 3.18 2.55
CA VAL A 10 0.41 1.97 1.84
C VAL A 10 -0.41 1.04 2.74
N ILE A 11 -1.05 0.03 2.15
CA ILE A 11 -1.65 -1.10 2.87
C ILE A 11 -0.59 -2.15 3.22
N THR A 12 -0.80 -2.90 4.31
CA THR A 12 0.13 -3.95 4.78
C THR A 12 0.42 -5.01 3.72
N ARG A 13 -0.53 -5.27 2.80
CA ARG A 13 -0.35 -6.20 1.68
C ARG A 13 0.84 -5.87 0.78
N VAL A 14 1.37 -4.63 0.81
CA VAL A 14 2.63 -4.27 0.15
C VAL A 14 3.79 -5.11 0.67
N MET A 15 3.84 -5.41 1.96
CA MET A 15 4.96 -6.14 2.55
C MET A 15 5.04 -7.56 2.01
N ASP A 16 3.89 -8.20 1.75
CA ASP A 16 3.83 -9.52 1.13
C ASP A 16 4.40 -9.50 -0.28
N ALA A 17 4.00 -8.51 -1.09
CA ALA A 17 4.52 -8.37 -2.45
C ALA A 17 6.04 -8.10 -2.43
N GLN A 18 6.51 -7.18 -1.58
CA GLN A 18 7.95 -6.90 -1.42
C GLN A 18 8.74 -8.15 -0.98
N ALA A 19 8.18 -8.96 -0.08
CA ALA A 19 8.79 -10.20 0.38
C ALA A 19 8.88 -11.23 -0.75
N GLN A 20 7.83 -11.37 -1.55
CA GLN A 20 7.81 -12.24 -2.73
C GLN A 20 8.83 -11.77 -3.79
N TYR A 21 8.92 -10.48 -4.04
CA TYR A 21 9.93 -9.90 -4.93
C TYR A 21 11.35 -10.21 -4.45
N ALA A 22 11.63 -10.00 -3.17
CA ALA A 22 12.93 -10.31 -2.58
C ALA A 22 13.27 -11.80 -2.66
N ALA A 23 12.28 -12.68 -2.43
CA ALA A 23 12.44 -14.12 -2.55
C ALA A 23 12.70 -14.56 -4.00
N ALA A 24 11.95 -14.02 -4.96
CA ALA A 24 12.14 -14.29 -6.38
C ALA A 24 13.51 -13.84 -6.89
N LEU A 25 13.98 -12.66 -6.43
CA LEU A 25 15.34 -12.18 -6.71
C LEU A 25 16.40 -13.12 -6.11
N ALA A 26 16.25 -13.50 -4.85
CA ALA A 26 17.19 -14.40 -4.18
C ALA A 26 17.22 -15.80 -4.82
N GLY A 27 16.10 -16.24 -5.38
CA GLY A 27 15.99 -17.49 -6.14
C GLY A 27 16.50 -17.42 -7.57
N GLY A 28 16.93 -16.24 -8.06
CA GLY A 28 17.41 -16.06 -9.43
C GLY A 28 16.31 -16.16 -10.49
N LEU A 29 15.05 -15.89 -10.14
CA LEU A 29 13.92 -15.93 -11.07
C LEU A 29 13.89 -14.74 -12.04
N PHE A 30 14.57 -13.65 -11.67
CA PHE A 30 14.80 -12.50 -12.51
C PHE A 30 16.13 -11.83 -12.11
N GLU A 31 16.63 -10.97 -12.99
CA GLU A 31 17.84 -10.19 -12.75
C GLU A 31 17.50 -8.72 -12.59
N LEU A 32 18.21 -8.05 -11.69
CA LEU A 32 18.11 -6.60 -11.55
C LEU A 32 18.81 -5.89 -12.72
N PRO A 33 18.35 -4.69 -13.08
CA PRO A 33 19.11 -3.81 -13.96
C PRO A 33 20.50 -3.50 -13.40
N SER A 34 21.37 -2.97 -14.24
CA SER A 34 22.70 -2.52 -13.79
C SER A 34 22.60 -1.51 -12.65
N GLN A 35 23.59 -1.49 -11.77
CA GLN A 35 23.66 -0.54 -10.64
C GLN A 35 23.50 0.92 -11.10
N GLN A 36 24.10 1.28 -12.24
CA GLN A 36 24.00 2.63 -12.81
C GLN A 36 22.55 2.95 -13.23
N SER A 37 21.85 1.99 -13.82
CA SER A 37 20.44 2.15 -14.21
C SER A 37 19.55 2.31 -12.99
N MET A 38 19.71 1.48 -11.96
CA MET A 38 18.95 1.59 -10.71
C MET A 38 19.18 2.93 -10.00
N LEU A 39 20.44 3.37 -9.90
CA LEU A 39 20.80 4.66 -9.30
C LEU A 39 20.17 5.83 -10.07
N ARG A 40 20.21 5.78 -11.41
CA ARG A 40 19.59 6.80 -12.26
C ARG A 40 18.09 6.88 -12.01
N THR A 41 17.39 5.75 -12.02
CA THR A 41 15.94 5.70 -11.73
C THR A 41 15.63 6.29 -10.36
N TRP A 42 16.43 5.96 -9.33
CA TRP A 42 16.26 6.53 -7.99
C TRP A 42 16.48 8.05 -7.95
N LEU A 43 17.52 8.56 -8.62
CA LEU A 43 17.78 10.00 -8.71
C LEU A 43 16.66 10.75 -9.45
N ASP A 44 16.10 10.15 -10.49
CA ASP A 44 14.98 10.73 -11.24
C ASP A 44 13.71 10.77 -10.37
N HIS A 45 13.46 9.72 -9.56
CA HIS A 45 12.40 9.76 -8.53
C HIS A 45 12.63 10.89 -7.52
N VAL A 46 13.83 11.01 -6.96
CA VAL A 46 14.18 12.09 -6.02
C VAL A 46 13.97 13.48 -6.62
N ARG A 47 14.32 13.67 -7.90
CA ARG A 47 14.09 14.94 -8.62
C ARG A 47 12.59 15.21 -8.80
N SER A 48 11.80 14.17 -9.07
CA SER A 48 10.33 14.27 -9.22
C SER A 48 9.64 14.74 -7.93
N LEU A 49 10.22 14.51 -6.76
CA LEU A 49 9.66 15.01 -5.49
C LEU A 49 9.54 16.54 -5.51
N ARG A 50 10.52 17.24 -6.11
CA ARG A 50 10.51 18.71 -6.20
C ARG A 50 9.35 19.20 -7.05
N THR A 51 9.04 18.52 -8.15
CA THR A 51 7.90 18.90 -9.01
C THR A 51 6.56 18.63 -8.33
N LYS A 52 6.52 17.71 -7.37
CA LYS A 52 5.35 17.40 -6.52
C LYS A 52 5.28 18.24 -5.23
N ASN A 53 6.15 19.23 -5.01
CA ASN A 53 6.29 19.99 -3.76
C ASN A 53 6.55 19.11 -2.51
N LEU A 54 7.19 17.95 -2.70
CA LEU A 54 7.58 17.02 -1.64
C LEU A 54 9.04 17.21 -1.24
N LYS A 55 9.38 16.84 -0.01
CA LYS A 55 10.74 16.90 0.52
C LYS A 55 11.43 15.54 0.38
N ILE A 56 12.75 15.52 0.53
CA ILE A 56 13.52 14.26 0.50
C ILE A 56 13.07 13.24 1.56
N ILE A 57 12.56 13.72 2.70
CA ILE A 57 11.99 12.87 3.76
C ILE A 57 10.77 12.07 3.29
N ASP A 58 10.12 12.51 2.21
CA ASP A 58 8.94 11.89 1.61
C ASP A 58 9.31 10.86 0.52
N VAL A 59 10.60 10.58 0.29
CA VAL A 59 11.08 9.74 -0.84
C VAL A 59 10.46 8.33 -0.85
N ASN A 60 10.12 7.80 0.32
CA ASN A 60 9.52 6.48 0.46
C ASN A 60 7.98 6.53 0.52
N ILE A 61 7.36 7.70 0.42
CA ILE A 61 5.89 7.82 0.38
C ILE A 61 5.42 7.43 -1.01
N VAL A 62 4.58 6.39 -1.06
CA VAL A 62 3.97 5.92 -2.31
C VAL A 62 2.62 6.60 -2.53
N GLY A 63 1.75 6.62 -1.51
CA GLY A 63 0.49 7.37 -1.54
C GLY A 63 -0.44 6.94 -2.67
N ASP A 64 -0.84 7.90 -3.51
CA ASP A 64 -1.82 7.67 -4.58
C ASP A 64 -1.29 6.74 -5.69
N ASP A 65 0.04 6.66 -5.83
CA ASP A 65 0.74 5.82 -6.81
C ASP A 65 0.82 4.33 -6.35
N MET A 66 0.17 3.95 -5.24
CA MET A 66 0.25 2.62 -4.64
C MET A 66 -0.11 1.50 -5.60
N ASP A 67 -1.13 1.71 -6.44
CA ASP A 67 -1.57 0.71 -7.40
C ASP A 67 -0.51 0.39 -8.45
N TYR A 68 0.14 1.42 -8.99
CA TYR A 68 1.26 1.29 -9.92
C TYR A 68 2.48 0.66 -9.27
N TYR A 69 2.79 1.06 -8.04
CA TYR A 69 3.88 0.46 -7.27
C TYR A 69 3.68 -1.05 -7.12
N PHE A 70 2.48 -1.48 -6.73
CA PHE A 70 2.12 -2.89 -6.65
C PHE A 70 2.24 -3.60 -7.99
N ALA A 71 1.60 -3.04 -9.03
CA ALA A 71 1.56 -3.65 -10.35
C ALA A 71 2.97 -3.91 -10.89
N ASN A 72 3.85 -2.91 -10.81
CA ASN A 72 5.23 -3.02 -11.29
C ASN A 72 6.01 -4.08 -10.52
N LEU A 73 5.92 -4.07 -9.18
CA LEU A 73 6.63 -5.01 -8.33
C LEU A 73 6.18 -6.46 -8.56
N THR A 74 4.87 -6.67 -8.70
CA THR A 74 4.34 -8.02 -8.98
C THR A 74 4.62 -8.50 -10.40
N CYS A 75 4.62 -7.57 -11.38
CA CYS A 75 4.93 -7.87 -12.77
C CYS A 75 6.40 -8.31 -12.94
N GLU A 76 7.33 -7.53 -12.39
CA GLU A 76 8.77 -7.83 -12.49
C GLU A 76 9.14 -9.15 -11.78
N ALA A 77 8.56 -9.43 -10.61
CA ALA A 77 8.80 -10.69 -9.90
C ALA A 77 8.00 -11.89 -10.43
N GLY A 78 7.08 -11.68 -11.38
CA GLY A 78 6.21 -12.75 -11.89
C GLY A 78 5.25 -13.33 -10.84
N VAL A 79 4.83 -12.51 -9.87
CA VAL A 79 3.97 -12.94 -8.75
C VAL A 79 2.55 -12.39 -8.91
N VAL A 80 1.58 -13.03 -8.27
CA VAL A 80 0.18 -12.63 -8.36
C VAL A 80 -0.02 -11.28 -7.68
N ARG A 81 -0.58 -10.33 -8.44
CA ARG A 81 -0.89 -8.99 -7.95
C ARG A 81 -1.99 -9.02 -6.88
N ALA A 82 -1.85 -8.16 -5.87
CA ALA A 82 -2.93 -7.94 -4.90
C ALA A 82 -4.17 -7.35 -5.60
N PRO A 83 -5.39 -7.80 -5.26
CA PRO A 83 -6.62 -7.29 -5.87
C PRO A 83 -6.80 -5.77 -5.72
N PRO A 84 -7.13 -5.03 -6.79
CA PRO A 84 -7.37 -3.58 -6.74
C PRO A 84 -8.42 -3.14 -5.72
N VAL A 85 -9.41 -3.99 -5.41
CA VAL A 85 -10.46 -3.74 -4.41
C VAL A 85 -9.88 -3.33 -3.04
N LEU A 86 -8.71 -3.85 -2.66
CA LEU A 86 -8.07 -3.51 -1.38
C LEU A 86 -7.66 -2.03 -1.31
N LYS A 87 -7.22 -1.45 -2.43
CA LYS A 87 -6.96 0.00 -2.53
C LYS A 87 -8.26 0.77 -2.41
N ALA A 88 -9.30 0.36 -3.14
CA ALA A 88 -10.59 1.04 -3.13
C ALA A 88 -11.20 1.09 -1.72
N MET A 89 -11.13 -0.02 -0.97
CA MET A 89 -11.55 -0.08 0.44
C MET A 89 -10.71 0.85 1.32
N ARG A 90 -9.38 0.84 1.17
CA ARG A 90 -8.49 1.72 1.93
C ARG A 90 -8.79 3.20 1.65
N ASP A 91 -9.00 3.58 0.40
CA ASP A 91 -9.23 4.96 0.00
C ASP A 91 -10.56 5.48 0.56
N PHE A 92 -11.63 4.66 0.48
CA PHE A 92 -12.89 4.97 1.16
C PHE A 92 -12.68 5.15 2.67
N ASN A 93 -12.01 4.21 3.34
CA ASN A 93 -11.75 4.29 4.77
C ASN A 93 -10.90 5.53 5.14
N ALA A 94 -9.97 5.94 4.28
CA ALA A 94 -9.16 7.14 4.50
C ALA A 94 -10.00 8.43 4.45
N VAL A 95 -10.95 8.53 3.52
CA VAL A 95 -11.91 9.64 3.44
C VAL A 95 -12.88 9.61 4.62
N ASN A 96 -13.50 8.46 4.88
CA ASN A 96 -14.49 8.28 5.94
C ASN A 96 -13.91 8.61 7.33
N ARG A 97 -12.64 8.26 7.59
CA ARG A 97 -11.96 8.64 8.84
C ARG A 97 -11.79 10.15 9.02
N LEU A 98 -11.68 10.90 7.93
CA LEU A 98 -11.61 12.37 8.00
C LEU A 98 -12.98 12.99 8.19
N GLU A 99 -14.02 12.39 7.60
CA GLU A 99 -15.40 12.88 7.67
C GLU A 99 -16.10 12.51 8.98
N ASP A 100 -15.87 11.30 9.50
CA ASP A 100 -16.44 10.78 10.75
C ASP A 100 -15.39 10.02 11.57
N LEU A 101 -14.52 10.76 12.26
CA LEU A 101 -13.45 10.18 13.06
C LEU A 101 -13.94 9.26 14.19
N LEU A 102 -15.17 9.45 14.68
CA LEU A 102 -15.70 8.71 15.82
C LEU A 102 -16.28 7.37 15.37
N ASN A 103 -16.98 7.32 14.24
CA ASN A 103 -17.71 6.13 13.81
C ASN A 103 -17.19 5.52 12.50
N TYR A 104 -16.05 5.96 11.95
CA TYR A 104 -15.53 5.41 10.69
C TYR A 104 -15.28 3.90 10.71
N ARG A 105 -15.14 3.31 11.90
CA ARG A 105 -14.93 1.86 12.12
C ARG A 105 -16.23 1.04 12.11
N ASP A 106 -17.39 1.67 12.06
CA ASP A 106 -18.69 1.00 12.11
C ASP A 106 -19.14 0.46 10.74
N TYR A 107 -18.27 0.49 9.74
CA TYR A 107 -18.55 -0.13 8.45
C TYR A 107 -18.09 -1.59 8.45
N ASP A 108 -19.02 -2.48 8.16
CA ASP A 108 -18.71 -3.85 7.77
C ASP A 108 -18.47 -3.90 6.27
N TYR A 109 -17.44 -4.64 5.84
CA TYR A 109 -17.05 -4.77 4.45
C TYR A 109 -17.12 -6.22 3.99
N GLN A 110 -17.60 -6.45 2.77
CA GLN A 110 -17.59 -7.75 2.12
C GLN A 110 -16.97 -7.61 0.72
N ILE A 111 -15.84 -8.27 0.49
CA ILE A 111 -15.26 -8.34 -0.85
C ILE A 111 -16.12 -9.27 -1.70
N LEU A 112 -16.53 -8.80 -2.88
CA LEU A 112 -17.36 -9.57 -3.82
C LEU A 112 -16.50 -10.18 -4.92
N ASP A 113 -15.53 -9.42 -5.44
CA ASP A 113 -14.55 -9.84 -6.44
C ASP A 113 -13.27 -8.97 -6.37
N ASP A 114 -12.35 -9.14 -7.32
CA ASP A 114 -11.06 -8.44 -7.34
C ASP A 114 -11.16 -6.91 -7.48
N CYS A 115 -12.32 -6.41 -7.93
CA CYS A 115 -12.56 -5.00 -8.23
C CYS A 115 -13.68 -4.39 -7.37
N THR A 116 -14.57 -5.20 -6.80
CA THR A 116 -15.77 -4.73 -6.12
C THR A 116 -15.93 -5.28 -4.71
N TYR A 117 -16.49 -4.44 -3.85
CA TYR A 117 -16.85 -4.78 -2.47
C TYR A 117 -18.18 -4.13 -2.13
N ASP A 118 -18.92 -4.76 -1.22
CA ASP A 118 -20.05 -4.16 -0.54
C ASP A 118 -19.62 -3.59 0.82
N ARG A 119 -20.32 -2.55 1.27
CA ARG A 119 -20.13 -1.96 2.59
C ARG A 119 -21.47 -1.64 3.22
N LYS A 120 -21.59 -1.92 4.51
CA LYS A 120 -22.79 -1.64 5.29
C LYS A 120 -22.40 -0.89 6.55
N TYR A 121 -23.04 0.27 6.77
CA TYR A 121 -22.94 0.94 8.07
C TYR A 121 -23.69 0.12 9.12
N ASN A 122 -22.97 -0.30 10.15
CA ASN A 122 -23.44 -1.13 11.24
C ASN A 122 -22.91 -0.57 12.57
N PRO A 123 -23.57 0.47 13.11
CA PRO A 123 -23.11 1.13 14.33
C PRO A 123 -23.03 0.13 15.47
N ARG A 124 -21.88 0.10 16.14
CA ARG A 124 -21.72 -0.75 17.31
C ARG A 124 -22.50 -0.10 18.46
N PRO A 125 -23.23 -0.89 19.28
CA PRO A 125 -23.72 -0.37 20.55
C PRO A 125 -22.55 0.24 21.31
N GLU A 126 -22.78 1.30 22.09
CA GLU A 126 -21.78 1.77 23.05
C GLU A 126 -21.46 0.60 23.99
N ASP A 127 -20.36 -0.09 23.72
CA ASP A 127 -19.73 -0.94 24.72
C ASP A 127 -19.34 0.00 25.83
N THR A 128 -20.12 0.01 26.91
CA THR A 128 -19.68 0.56 28.19
C THR A 128 -18.39 -0.17 28.51
N CYS A 129 -17.27 0.48 28.22
CA CYS A 129 -15.93 0.00 28.54
C CYS A 129 -15.86 -0.08 30.07
N TYR A 130 -16.35 -1.17 30.65
CA TYR A 130 -16.06 -1.56 32.02
C TYR A 130 -14.60 -1.99 32.00
N ILE A 131 -13.71 -1.02 32.09
CA ILE A 131 -12.39 -1.28 32.65
C ILE A 131 -12.69 -1.55 34.12
N ASP A 132 -12.80 -2.81 34.51
CA ASP A 132 -12.79 -3.19 35.91
C ASP A 132 -11.43 -2.75 36.48
N ILE A 133 -11.42 -1.66 37.24
CA ILE A 133 -10.26 -1.17 38.00
C ILE A 133 -10.27 -1.83 39.37
#